data_AF-A0A4V2AJV5-F1
#
_entry.id   AF-A0A4V2AJV5-F1
#
_cell.length_a   1.000
_cell.length_b   1.000
_cell.length_c   1.000
_cell.angle_alpha   90.00
_cell.angle_beta   90.00
_cell.angle_gamma   90.00
#
_symmetry.space_group_name_H-M   'P 1'
#
loop_
_entity.id
_entity.type
_entity.pdbx_description
1 polymer ?
#
loop_
_entity_poly.entity_id
_entity_poly.type
_entity_poly.pdbx_seq_one_letter_code
_entity_poly.pdbx_strand_id
1 'polypeptide(L)'
;MRSFARNRKGSVITVFAFSAMILAVLTAIVMNQISFYMAKRKLQDAVDMTTLMIMDSGVITVANAQALLETQLKQPVANVVVTQGRYSANSSIAESSRFIPNATPYNAVHVSAQIAADKVMLGGMMADNPTISAAARGARRTTASIVMGSRLVRLEGGLTAALLDATLGYKGKLTVMDYESLIGAKVDVIPFLQALNIKADIKAVTFDQILSAPVSVGHVVDAMVATTPNGSVQALLKKAAPVASNKVILNQVLDLGAISNLPVNALVSGGTLPISVGELLGASVALADKDHQVAVNLGAFLGDSSIADVSLDLGEKPRVLDYKGKADKGAKVSTSQLVLNVGALGLLGLDVSLANATVQIDDIKCKADGSGEVILKATTEAASLGLKAPLLPRIGVKLGNNESKKLTFTKTDIAAQTYKPVRSGLGLQLGSLSIAQKLLFNPVDALLESLGLHVAEADVKVTEVDCGSAGLVH
;
A
#
# COMPACT_ATOMS: atom_id res chain seq x y z
N MET A 1 50.88 66.05 61.39
CA MET A 1 51.04 65.67 59.96
C MET A 1 51.67 64.29 59.72
N ARG A 2 52.58 63.77 60.56
CA ARG A 2 53.19 62.43 60.36
C ARG A 2 52.26 61.22 60.56
N SER A 3 51.09 61.36 61.21
CA SER A 3 50.12 60.26 61.41
C SER A 3 49.21 60.02 60.19
N PHE A 4 49.02 61.00 59.30
CA PHE A 4 48.18 60.84 58.11
C PHE A 4 48.90 60.07 56.97
N ALA A 5 50.22 60.21 56.85
CA ALA A 5 51.01 59.53 55.82
C ALA A 5 51.19 58.02 56.06
N ARG A 6 50.85 57.50 57.25
CA ARG A 6 50.99 56.08 57.62
C ARG A 6 49.67 55.29 57.55
N ASN A 7 48.57 55.94 57.20
CA ASN A 7 47.24 55.34 57.27
C ASN A 7 46.90 54.55 55.98
N ARG A 8 47.29 53.27 55.91
CA ARG A 8 47.01 52.37 54.77
C ARG A 8 45.56 51.85 54.69
N LYS A 9 44.69 52.19 55.67
CA LYS A 9 43.30 51.70 55.71
C LYS A 9 42.44 52.19 54.54
N GLY A 10 42.76 53.34 53.93
CA GLY A 10 42.04 53.86 52.76
C GLY A 10 42.33 53.13 51.44
N SER A 11 43.51 52.49 51.30
CA SER A 11 43.87 51.73 50.10
C SER A 11 43.11 50.41 50.00
N VAL A 12 42.76 49.79 51.13
CA VAL A 12 41.98 48.55 51.16
C VAL A 12 40.53 48.82 50.74
N ILE A 13 39.97 49.96 51.16
CA ILE A 13 38.60 50.36 50.81
C ILE A 13 38.46 50.62 49.30
N THR A 14 39.45 51.27 48.67
CA THR A 14 39.43 51.57 47.23
C THR A 14 39.58 50.31 46.37
N VAL A 15 40.50 49.40 46.74
CA VAL A 15 40.65 48.11 46.05
C VAL A 15 39.41 47.23 46.23
N PHE A 16 38.82 47.20 47.44
CA PHE A 16 37.58 46.46 47.69
C PHE A 16 36.40 47.02 46.88
N ALA A 17 36.23 48.36 46.85
CA ALA A 17 35.18 49.00 46.07
C ALA A 17 35.30 48.71 44.57
N PHE A 18 36.53 48.75 44.03
CA PHE A 18 36.77 48.42 42.62
C PHE A 18 36.50 46.94 42.31
N SER A 19 36.93 46.04 43.18
CA SER A 19 36.69 44.60 43.05
C SER A 19 35.19 44.26 43.12
N ALA A 20 34.46 44.89 44.05
CA ALA A 20 33.01 44.73 44.18
C ALA A 20 32.26 45.25 42.94
N MET A 21 32.72 46.35 42.36
CA MET A 21 32.15 46.89 41.12
C MET A 21 32.34 45.93 39.94
N ILE A 22 33.55 45.38 39.78
CA ILE A 22 33.83 44.37 38.74
C ILE A 22 32.95 43.14 38.94
N LEU A 23 32.84 42.65 40.19
CA LEU A 23 32.01 41.50 40.50
C LEU A 23 30.54 41.75 40.16
N ALA A 24 30.01 42.94 40.49
CA ALA A 24 28.65 43.33 40.16
C ALA A 24 28.39 43.33 38.63
N VAL A 25 29.32 43.86 37.83
CA VAL A 25 29.21 43.85 36.36
C VAL A 25 29.24 42.42 35.82
N LEU A 26 30.15 41.58 36.30
CA LEU A 26 30.22 40.17 35.89
C LEU A 26 28.94 39.42 36.25
N THR A 27 28.38 39.63 37.44
CA THR A 27 27.11 39.01 37.83
C THR A 27 25.95 39.45 36.95
N ALA A 28 25.89 40.72 36.56
CA ALA A 28 24.87 41.24 35.66
C ALA A 28 24.97 40.60 34.26
N ILE A 29 26.20 40.45 33.72
CA ILE A 29 26.42 39.77 32.44
C ILE A 29 25.95 38.32 32.52
N VAL A 30 26.36 37.59 33.57
CA VAL A 30 25.98 36.18 33.75
C VAL A 30 24.47 36.03 33.91
N MET A 31 23.81 36.93 34.67
CA MET A 31 22.36 36.88 34.86
C MET A 31 21.60 37.09 33.54
N ASN A 32 22.07 37.98 32.67
CA ASN A 32 21.47 38.18 31.35
C ASN A 32 21.62 36.95 30.45
N GLN A 33 22.80 36.30 30.48
CA GLN A 33 23.03 35.08 29.72
C GLN A 33 22.15 33.93 30.21
N ILE A 34 21.98 33.80 31.53
CA ILE A 34 21.09 32.79 32.13
C ILE A 34 19.64 33.06 31.72
N SER A 35 19.19 34.31 31.79
CA SER A 35 17.84 34.70 31.36
C SER A 35 17.58 34.34 29.89
N PHE A 36 18.51 34.69 29.00
CA PHE A 36 18.39 34.38 27.57
C PHE A 36 18.39 32.87 27.30
N TYR A 37 19.27 32.11 27.96
CA TYR A 37 19.32 30.67 27.83
C TYR A 37 18.03 29.99 28.32
N MET A 38 17.50 30.44 29.46
CA MET A 38 16.23 29.93 30.00
C MET A 38 15.04 30.26 29.10
N ALA A 39 14.98 31.48 28.56
CA ALA A 39 13.96 31.89 27.61
C ALA A 39 14.03 31.07 26.31
N LYS A 40 15.24 30.83 25.78
CA LYS A 40 15.45 29.97 24.62
C LYS A 40 15.01 28.54 24.88
N ARG A 41 15.35 27.97 26.03
CA ARG A 41 14.95 26.60 26.39
C ARG A 41 13.43 26.47 26.51
N LYS A 42 12.76 27.41 27.18
CA LYS A 42 11.29 27.44 27.27
C LYS A 42 10.63 27.54 25.90
N LEU A 43 11.17 28.38 25.02
CA LEU A 43 10.66 28.49 23.65
C LEU A 43 10.86 27.19 22.88
N GLN A 44 12.03 26.56 22.99
CA GLN A 44 12.30 25.28 22.32
C GLN A 44 11.35 24.19 22.82
N ASP A 45 11.19 24.04 24.13
CA ASP A 45 10.26 23.06 24.72
C ASP A 45 8.81 23.29 24.24
N ALA A 46 8.40 24.56 24.09
CA ALA A 46 7.06 24.90 23.62
C ALA A 46 6.86 24.65 22.11
N VAL A 47 7.87 24.93 21.30
CA VAL A 47 7.84 24.65 19.85
C VAL A 47 7.88 23.15 19.59
N ASP A 48 8.68 22.39 20.34
CA ASP A 48 8.74 20.93 20.27
C ASP A 48 7.37 20.31 20.60
N MET A 49 6.74 20.71 21.72
CA MET A 49 5.43 20.20 22.11
C MET A 49 4.33 20.61 21.13
N THR A 50 4.32 21.87 20.69
CA THR A 50 3.37 22.37 19.68
C THR A 50 3.49 21.58 18.37
N THR A 51 4.72 21.29 17.94
CA THR A 51 4.98 20.51 16.73
C THR A 51 4.38 19.11 16.81
N LEU A 52 4.53 18.43 17.95
CA LEU A 52 3.93 17.13 18.18
C LEU A 52 2.39 17.19 18.22
N MET A 53 1.82 18.18 18.92
CA MET A 53 0.36 18.35 19.04
C MET A 53 -0.30 18.63 17.68
N ILE A 54 0.33 19.43 16.83
CA ILE A 54 -0.16 19.72 15.48
C ILE A 54 -0.08 18.48 14.58
N MET A 55 1.00 17.71 14.69
CA MET A 55 1.16 16.46 13.94
C MET A 55 0.17 15.38 14.38
N ASP A 56 -0.18 15.35 15.67
CA ASP A 56 -1.14 14.38 16.21
C ASP A 56 -2.59 14.76 15.88
N SER A 57 -2.96 16.04 16.06
CA SER A 57 -4.29 16.54 15.74
C SER A 57 -4.59 16.62 14.23
N GLY A 58 -3.55 16.71 13.39
CA GLY A 58 -3.67 16.89 11.95
C GLY A 58 -4.11 18.30 11.52
N VAL A 59 -4.32 19.23 12.47
CA VAL A 59 -4.71 20.63 12.19
C VAL A 59 -3.46 21.48 12.03
N ILE A 60 -2.86 21.39 10.84
CA ILE A 60 -1.60 22.05 10.50
C ILE A 60 -1.90 23.46 9.97
N THR A 61 -2.15 24.40 10.87
CA THR A 61 -2.37 25.82 10.55
C THR A 61 -1.53 26.73 11.43
N VAL A 62 -1.15 27.90 10.89
CA VAL A 62 -0.39 28.92 11.64
C VAL A 62 -1.18 29.41 12.85
N ALA A 63 -2.50 29.60 12.71
CA ALA A 63 -3.37 30.05 13.80
C ALA A 63 -3.42 29.05 14.96
N ASN A 64 -3.50 27.74 14.67
CA ASN A 64 -3.48 26.70 15.70
C ASN A 64 -2.12 26.66 16.41
N ALA A 65 -1.02 26.72 15.64
CA ALA A 65 0.33 26.75 16.21
C ALA A 65 0.56 27.95 17.13
N GLN A 66 0.11 29.14 16.71
CA GLN A 66 0.21 30.35 17.51
C GLN A 66 -0.58 30.21 18.82
N ALA A 67 -1.84 29.77 18.76
CA ALA A 67 -2.67 29.59 19.95
C ALA A 67 -2.05 28.60 20.96
N LEU A 68 -1.48 27.49 20.47
CA LEU A 68 -0.79 26.50 21.32
C LEU A 68 0.46 27.09 21.96
N LEU A 69 1.28 27.82 21.20
CA LEU A 69 2.49 28.46 21.71
C LEU A 69 2.19 29.53 22.77
N GLU A 70 1.22 30.41 22.52
CA GLU A 70 0.82 31.47 23.45
C GLU A 70 0.24 30.89 24.75
N THR A 71 -0.52 29.79 24.65
CA THR A 71 -1.07 29.08 25.82
C THR A 71 0.05 28.48 26.68
N GLN A 72 1.06 27.87 26.06
CA GLN A 72 2.18 27.23 26.77
C GLN A 72 3.14 28.25 27.39
N LEU A 73 3.44 29.33 26.66
CA LEU A 73 4.40 30.34 27.09
C LEU A 73 3.78 31.43 27.98
N LYS A 74 2.45 31.57 27.97
CA LYS A 74 1.70 32.65 28.66
C LYS A 74 2.13 34.06 28.25
N GLN A 75 2.57 34.22 27.01
CA GLN A 75 3.02 35.47 26.42
C GLN A 75 2.78 35.45 24.91
N PRO A 76 2.66 36.61 24.24
CA PRO A 76 2.53 36.65 22.79
C PRO A 76 3.80 36.12 22.11
N VAL A 77 3.60 35.45 20.97
CA VAL A 77 4.69 35.00 20.08
C VAL A 77 4.62 35.75 18.76
N ALA A 78 5.78 35.97 18.15
CA ALA A 78 5.91 36.63 16.85
C ALA A 78 6.46 35.65 15.81
N ASN A 79 6.23 35.96 14.52
CA ASN A 79 6.81 35.26 13.39
C ASN A 79 6.62 33.73 13.43
N VAL A 80 5.41 33.28 13.76
CA VAL A 80 5.06 31.85 13.72
C VAL A 80 4.96 31.40 12.26
N VAL A 81 5.78 30.44 11.88
CA VAL A 81 5.77 29.84 10.53
C VAL A 81 5.54 28.34 10.69
N VAL A 82 4.58 27.82 9.93
CA VAL A 82 4.28 26.39 9.85
C VAL A 82 4.43 25.97 8.40
N THR A 83 5.34 25.03 8.13
CA THR A 83 5.61 24.54 6.78
C THR A 83 5.46 23.03 6.74
N GLN A 84 4.54 22.54 5.90
CA GLN A 84 4.41 21.11 5.64
C GLN A 84 5.50 20.66 4.67
N GLY A 85 5.91 19.40 4.78
CA GLY A 85 6.90 18.82 3.88
C GLY A 85 6.99 17.31 3.99
N ARG A 86 8.04 16.77 3.38
CA ARG A 86 8.36 15.36 3.41
C ARG A 86 9.68 15.12 4.15
N TYR A 87 9.66 14.24 5.15
CA TYR A 87 10.84 13.78 5.86
C TYR A 87 11.19 12.34 5.48
N SER A 88 12.47 12.08 5.19
CA SER A 88 13.02 10.75 4.95
C SER A 88 14.09 10.43 6.00
N ALA A 89 13.88 9.38 6.81
CA ALA A 89 14.86 8.97 7.83
C ALA A 89 15.98 8.09 7.27
N ASN A 90 16.25 8.14 5.95
CA ASN A 90 17.35 7.39 5.36
C ASN A 90 18.68 7.94 5.88
N SER A 91 19.45 7.09 6.57
CA SER A 91 20.76 7.44 7.13
C SER A 91 21.79 7.81 6.07
N SER A 92 21.59 7.38 4.82
CA SER A 92 22.44 7.70 3.67
C SER A 92 22.26 9.15 3.17
N ILE A 93 21.22 9.86 3.63
CA ILE A 93 20.96 11.25 3.28
C ILE A 93 21.47 12.15 4.41
N ALA A 94 22.17 13.23 4.05
CA ALA A 94 22.62 14.26 4.99
C ALA A 94 21.42 14.86 5.74
N GLU A 95 21.57 15.12 7.04
CA GLU A 95 20.51 15.57 7.95
C GLU A 95 19.73 16.79 7.41
N SER A 96 20.46 17.78 6.89
CA SER A 96 19.87 18.98 6.27
C SER A 96 18.99 18.71 5.06
N SER A 97 19.17 17.59 4.38
CA SER A 97 18.43 17.19 3.16
C SER A 97 17.35 16.15 3.42
N ARG A 98 17.17 15.72 4.68
CA ARG A 98 16.14 14.74 5.04
C ARG A 98 14.73 15.33 5.02
N PHE A 99 14.60 16.63 5.33
CA PHE A 99 13.35 17.36 5.23
C PHE A 99 13.29 18.20 3.95
N ILE A 100 12.28 17.96 3.13
CA ILE A 100 12.02 18.72 1.90
C ILE A 100 10.72 19.52 2.10
N PRO A 101 10.79 20.86 2.19
CA PRO A 101 9.62 21.71 2.32
C PRO A 101 8.68 21.55 1.13
N ASN A 102 7.36 21.56 1.38
CA ASN A 102 6.29 21.48 0.38
C ASN A 102 6.32 20.23 -0.53
N ALA A 103 7.14 19.23 -0.22
CA ALA A 103 7.14 17.98 -0.95
C ALA A 103 5.94 17.11 -0.58
N THR A 104 5.21 16.64 -1.59
CA THR A 104 4.14 15.66 -1.42
C THR A 104 4.67 14.23 -1.66
N PRO A 105 4.14 13.22 -0.97
CA PRO A 105 3.15 13.28 0.11
C PRO A 105 3.68 13.93 1.40
N TYR A 106 2.85 14.73 2.06
CA TYR A 106 3.19 15.36 3.34
C TYR A 106 3.21 14.32 4.46
N ASN A 107 4.33 14.23 5.18
CA ASN A 107 4.47 13.38 6.37
C ASN A 107 5.22 14.10 7.52
N ALA A 108 5.56 15.37 7.33
CA ALA A 108 6.29 16.16 8.30
C ALA A 108 5.86 17.63 8.30
N VAL A 109 6.08 18.29 9.44
CA VAL A 109 5.88 19.72 9.63
C VAL A 109 7.13 20.33 10.23
N HIS A 110 7.43 21.56 9.82
CA HIS A 110 8.41 22.43 10.44
C HIS A 110 7.67 23.61 11.07
N VAL A 111 7.85 23.80 12.37
CA VAL A 111 7.28 24.94 13.11
C VAL A 111 8.45 25.79 13.61
N SER A 112 8.38 27.09 13.36
CA SER A 112 9.31 28.06 13.94
C SER A 112 8.57 29.23 14.55
N ALA A 113 9.07 29.74 15.66
CA ALA A 113 8.49 30.88 16.36
C ALA A 113 9.56 31.78 16.95
N GLN A 114 9.20 33.02 17.24
CA GLN A 114 10.06 34.01 17.88
C GLN A 114 9.38 34.64 19.09
N ILE A 115 10.19 34.98 20.11
CA ILE A 115 9.76 35.79 21.25
C ILE A 115 10.70 36.98 21.42
N ALA A 116 10.19 38.06 22.03
CA ALA A 116 11.04 39.12 22.54
C ALA A 116 11.84 38.59 23.73
N ALA A 117 13.13 38.90 23.79
CA ALA A 117 13.96 38.60 24.95
C ALA A 117 13.81 39.69 26.00
N ASP A 118 13.58 39.28 27.24
CA ASP A 118 13.56 40.19 28.37
C ASP A 118 14.96 40.72 28.67
N LYS A 119 15.08 42.05 28.70
CA LYS A 119 16.29 42.75 29.12
C LYS A 119 16.36 42.72 30.65
N VAL A 120 17.26 41.88 31.20
CA VAL A 120 17.58 41.88 32.64
C VAL A 120 18.81 42.79 32.89
N MET A 121 19.09 43.15 34.14
CA MET A 121 20.22 43.97 34.65
C MET A 121 21.24 44.50 33.61
N LEU A 122 21.42 45.83 33.50
CA LEU A 122 22.26 46.48 32.48
C LEU A 122 21.80 46.25 31.02
N GLY A 123 20.59 45.75 30.78
CA GLY A 123 20.04 45.52 29.44
C GLY A 123 19.94 46.74 28.51
N GLY A 124 20.08 47.96 29.05
CA GLY A 124 20.22 49.19 28.26
C GLY A 124 21.52 49.26 27.42
N MET A 125 22.53 48.43 27.73
CA MET A 125 23.73 48.25 26.90
C MET A 125 23.57 47.20 25.79
N MET A 126 22.44 46.48 25.74
CA MET A 126 22.17 45.50 24.68
C MET A 126 21.47 46.16 23.49
N ALA A 127 21.54 45.50 22.32
CA ALA A 127 20.84 45.90 21.10
C ALA A 127 19.35 46.19 21.37
N ASP A 128 18.75 47.06 20.55
CA ASP A 128 17.32 47.34 20.63
C ASP A 128 16.52 46.10 20.21
N ASN A 129 15.65 45.63 21.10
CA ASN A 129 14.75 44.49 20.93
C ASN A 129 15.40 43.17 20.49
N PRO A 130 16.22 42.52 21.34
CA PRO A 130 16.74 41.19 21.06
C PRO A 130 15.59 40.18 20.92
N THR A 131 15.61 39.37 19.85
CA THR A 131 14.64 38.30 19.62
C THR A 131 15.28 36.94 19.79
N ILE A 132 14.50 35.98 20.28
CA ILE A 132 14.89 34.57 20.41
C ILE A 132 14.04 33.77 19.45
N SER A 133 14.68 32.98 18.59
CA SER A 133 14.01 32.05 17.70
C SER A 133 14.22 30.60 18.14
N ALA A 134 13.20 29.78 17.91
CA ALA A 134 13.27 28.34 18.02
C ALA A 134 12.52 27.71 16.85
N ALA A 135 12.94 26.49 16.50
CA ALA A 135 12.30 25.71 15.46
C ALA A 135 12.34 24.24 15.82
N ALA A 136 11.31 23.50 15.40
CA ALA A 136 11.24 22.06 15.53
C ALA A 136 10.64 21.44 14.28
N ARG A 137 11.03 20.20 14.01
CA ARG A 137 10.45 19.39 12.95
C ARG A 137 9.79 18.17 13.58
N GLY A 138 8.56 17.90 13.17
CA GLY A 138 7.83 16.71 13.56
C GLY A 138 7.55 15.88 12.32
N ALA A 139 7.77 14.58 12.40
CA ALA A 139 7.38 13.65 11.35
C ALA A 139 6.51 12.54 11.94
N ARG A 140 5.58 12.06 11.13
CA ARG A 140 4.73 10.91 11.45
C ARG A 140 4.81 9.95 10.29
N ARG A 141 5.10 8.68 10.58
CA ARG A 141 5.05 7.63 9.58
C ARG A 141 3.67 6.99 9.63
N THR A 142 2.94 7.10 8.54
CA THR A 142 1.66 6.40 8.34
C THR A 142 1.87 5.35 7.27
N THR A 143 1.56 4.11 7.63
CA THR A 143 1.72 2.99 6.71
C THR A 143 0.43 2.20 6.63
N ALA A 144 0.14 1.66 5.46
CA ALA A 144 -0.99 0.77 5.24
C ALA A 144 -0.49 -0.52 4.58
N SER A 145 -1.10 -1.63 4.96
CA SER A 145 -0.85 -2.91 4.33
C SER A 145 -1.98 -3.17 3.33
N ILE A 146 -1.64 -3.35 2.06
CA ILE A 146 -2.61 -3.60 0.98
C ILE A 146 -2.38 -4.98 0.40
N VAL A 147 -3.49 -5.68 0.17
CA VAL A 147 -3.54 -6.87 -0.65
C VAL A 147 -4.39 -6.55 -1.87
N MET A 148 -3.83 -6.76 -3.06
CA MET A 148 -4.60 -6.80 -4.29
C MET A 148 -4.68 -8.24 -4.78
N GLY A 149 -5.91 -8.74 -4.92
CA GLY A 149 -6.21 -10.03 -5.51
C GLY A 149 -6.72 -9.86 -6.94
N SER A 150 -6.28 -10.73 -7.84
CA SER A 150 -6.81 -10.77 -9.19
C SER A 150 -8.03 -11.71 -9.24
N ARG A 151 -9.26 -11.17 -9.33
CA ARG A 151 -10.42 -12.01 -9.71
C ARG A 151 -10.44 -12.15 -11.22
N LEU A 152 -9.55 -12.99 -11.75
CA LEU A 152 -9.34 -13.16 -13.19
C LEU A 152 -10.50 -13.92 -13.84
N VAL A 153 -11.66 -13.29 -13.91
CA VAL A 153 -12.89 -13.79 -14.52
C VAL A 153 -13.71 -14.69 -13.59
N ARG A 154 -14.79 -14.12 -13.06
CA ARG A 154 -15.91 -14.93 -12.57
C ARG A 154 -16.71 -15.33 -13.81
N LEU A 155 -16.52 -16.55 -14.32
CA LEU A 155 -17.46 -17.08 -15.30
C LEU A 155 -18.64 -17.70 -14.56
N GLU A 156 -19.83 -17.11 -14.66
CA GLU A 156 -21.05 -17.74 -14.15
C GLU A 156 -21.60 -18.69 -15.23
N GLY A 157 -21.26 -19.98 -15.14
CA GLY A 157 -21.65 -20.99 -16.13
C GLY A 157 -20.70 -22.19 -16.16
N GLY A 158 -21.12 -23.31 -16.76
CA GLY A 158 -20.35 -24.56 -16.74
C GLY A 158 -19.07 -24.60 -17.59
N LEU A 159 -18.76 -23.50 -18.30
CA LEU A 159 -17.46 -23.31 -18.96
C LEU A 159 -16.30 -23.22 -17.94
N THR A 160 -16.55 -22.68 -16.74
CA THR A 160 -15.57 -22.70 -15.63
C THR A 160 -15.10 -24.10 -15.29
N ALA A 161 -16.05 -25.03 -15.17
CA ALA A 161 -15.79 -26.40 -14.83
C ALA A 161 -15.02 -27.11 -15.96
N ALA A 162 -15.40 -26.89 -17.22
CA ALA A 162 -14.71 -27.46 -18.37
C ALA A 162 -13.27 -26.93 -18.51
N LEU A 163 -13.06 -25.64 -18.24
CA LEU A 163 -11.73 -25.01 -18.24
C LEU A 163 -10.89 -25.50 -17.06
N LEU A 164 -11.47 -25.63 -15.86
CA LEU A 164 -10.78 -26.16 -14.70
C LEU A 164 -10.46 -27.66 -14.88
N ASP A 165 -11.36 -28.45 -15.47
CA ASP A 165 -11.11 -29.85 -15.84
C ASP A 165 -9.95 -29.97 -16.82
N ALA A 166 -9.95 -29.15 -17.88
CA ALA A 166 -8.89 -29.12 -18.89
C ALA A 166 -7.54 -28.64 -18.34
N THR A 167 -7.57 -27.63 -17.46
CA THR A 167 -6.36 -27.06 -16.83
C THR A 167 -5.79 -28.05 -15.81
N LEU A 168 -6.62 -28.59 -14.90
CA LEU A 168 -6.20 -29.55 -13.87
C LEU A 168 -5.91 -30.96 -14.40
N GLY A 169 -6.25 -31.26 -15.66
CA GLY A 169 -6.22 -32.62 -16.19
C GLY A 169 -7.15 -33.58 -15.42
N TYR A 170 -8.17 -33.05 -14.76
CA TYR A 170 -9.11 -33.83 -13.96
C TYR A 170 -10.13 -34.49 -14.89
N LYS A 171 -10.23 -35.82 -14.80
CA LYS A 171 -11.12 -36.62 -15.66
C LYS A 171 -12.56 -36.74 -15.13
N GLY A 172 -12.84 -36.19 -13.94
CA GLY A 172 -14.19 -36.10 -13.42
C GLY A 172 -14.83 -34.80 -13.89
N LYS A 173 -16.15 -34.78 -14.10
CA LYS A 173 -16.85 -33.53 -14.41
C LYS A 173 -16.95 -32.70 -13.14
N LEU A 174 -16.17 -31.63 -13.00
CA LEU A 174 -16.42 -30.62 -11.96
C LEU A 174 -17.78 -29.95 -12.23
N THR A 175 -18.51 -29.57 -11.19
CA THR A 175 -19.76 -28.80 -11.36
C THR A 175 -19.53 -27.31 -11.08
N VAL A 176 -20.45 -26.45 -11.54
CA VAL A 176 -20.41 -25.00 -11.23
C VAL A 176 -20.42 -24.75 -9.71
N MET A 177 -21.15 -25.56 -8.95
CA MET A 177 -21.20 -25.43 -7.48
C MET A 177 -19.87 -25.82 -6.82
N ASP A 178 -19.17 -26.82 -7.35
CA ASP A 178 -17.85 -27.23 -6.87
C ASP A 178 -16.83 -26.11 -7.11
N TYR A 179 -16.91 -25.44 -8.26
CA TYR A 179 -16.07 -24.29 -8.60
C TYR A 179 -16.34 -23.08 -7.69
N GLU A 180 -17.60 -22.67 -7.52
CA GLU A 180 -17.97 -21.57 -6.62
C GLU A 180 -17.53 -21.87 -5.17
N SER A 181 -17.56 -23.14 -4.78
CA SER A 181 -17.04 -23.58 -3.48
C SER A 181 -15.52 -23.45 -3.36
N LEU A 182 -14.76 -23.75 -4.43
CA LEU A 182 -13.29 -23.57 -4.46
C LEU A 182 -12.88 -22.10 -4.49
N ILE A 183 -13.58 -21.25 -5.25
CA ILE A 183 -13.30 -19.82 -5.31
C ILE A 183 -13.74 -19.09 -4.04
N GLY A 184 -14.84 -19.53 -3.43
CA GLY A 184 -15.31 -18.99 -2.15
C GLY A 184 -14.43 -19.38 -0.97
N ALA A 185 -13.72 -20.52 -1.07
CA ALA A 185 -12.84 -21.00 -0.02
C ALA A 185 -11.54 -20.20 0.07
N LYS A 186 -11.16 -19.83 1.29
CA LYS A 186 -9.98 -19.03 1.57
C LYS A 186 -9.00 -19.80 2.45
N VAL A 187 -7.71 -19.73 2.08
CA VAL A 187 -6.60 -20.27 2.86
C VAL A 187 -5.65 -19.13 3.17
N ASP A 188 -5.07 -19.11 4.36
CA ASP A 188 -4.05 -18.12 4.69
C ASP A 188 -2.70 -18.51 4.06
N VAL A 189 -2.07 -17.58 3.33
CA VAL A 189 -0.80 -17.80 2.63
C VAL A 189 0.33 -18.19 3.58
N ILE A 190 0.36 -17.66 4.80
CA ILE A 190 1.46 -17.94 5.76
C ILE A 190 1.46 -19.43 6.18
N PRO A 191 0.39 -20.00 6.77
CA PRO A 191 0.35 -21.41 7.09
C PRO A 191 0.40 -22.30 5.85
N PHE A 192 -0.11 -21.85 4.71
CA PHE A 192 0.03 -22.55 3.43
C PHE A 192 1.51 -22.74 3.04
N LEU A 193 2.32 -21.68 3.07
CA LEU A 193 3.75 -21.78 2.74
C LEU A 193 4.51 -22.62 3.77
N GLN A 194 4.15 -22.54 5.05
CA GLN A 194 4.71 -23.42 6.09
C GLN A 194 4.42 -24.90 5.78
N ALA A 195 3.17 -25.22 5.42
CA ALA A 195 2.79 -26.56 5.02
C ALA A 195 3.53 -27.00 3.74
N LEU A 196 3.71 -26.10 2.77
CA LEU A 196 4.46 -26.38 1.54
C LEU A 196 5.93 -26.69 1.81
N ASN A 197 6.58 -25.95 2.71
CA ASN A 197 7.98 -26.20 3.12
C ASN A 197 8.17 -27.63 3.65
N ILE A 198 7.16 -28.15 4.37
CA ILE A 198 7.15 -29.50 4.92
C ILE A 198 6.81 -30.53 3.84
N LYS A 199 5.74 -30.31 3.06
CA LYS A 199 5.24 -31.27 2.07
C LYS A 199 6.18 -31.47 0.89
N ALA A 200 6.90 -30.43 0.49
CA ALA A 200 7.86 -30.49 -0.61
C ALA A 200 9.32 -30.71 -0.15
N ASP A 201 9.57 -30.95 1.14
CA ASP A 201 10.90 -31.12 1.76
C ASP A 201 11.93 -30.02 1.35
N ILE A 202 11.49 -28.76 1.30
CA ILE A 202 12.30 -27.64 0.79
C ILE A 202 13.38 -27.23 1.81
N LYS A 203 13.10 -27.38 3.12
CA LYS A 203 13.98 -26.97 4.24
C LYS A 203 14.40 -25.50 4.19
N ALA A 204 13.52 -24.65 3.65
CA ALA A 204 13.72 -23.22 3.58
C ALA A 204 13.63 -22.58 4.97
N VAL A 205 14.46 -21.56 5.19
CA VAL A 205 14.52 -20.78 6.43
C VAL A 205 13.67 -19.51 6.32
N THR A 206 13.48 -18.97 5.11
CA THR A 206 12.65 -17.77 4.83
C THR A 206 11.52 -18.07 3.83
N PHE A 207 10.49 -17.23 3.80
CA PHE A 207 9.37 -17.38 2.86
C PHE A 207 9.79 -17.18 1.39
N ASP A 208 10.75 -16.31 1.12
CA ASP A 208 11.33 -16.09 -0.22
C ASP A 208 11.97 -17.36 -0.79
N GLN A 209 12.67 -18.11 0.07
CA GLN A 209 13.27 -19.39 -0.30
C GLN A 209 12.20 -20.44 -0.66
N ILE A 210 11.04 -20.42 0.01
CA ILE A 210 9.91 -21.30 -0.34
C ILE A 210 9.32 -20.90 -1.70
N LEU A 211 9.07 -19.60 -1.91
CA LEU A 211 8.45 -19.08 -3.14
C LEU A 211 9.33 -19.27 -4.37
N SER A 212 10.65 -19.21 -4.20
CA SER A 212 11.64 -19.40 -5.25
C SER A 212 12.00 -20.87 -5.50
N ALA A 213 11.54 -21.80 -4.64
CA ALA A 213 11.79 -23.22 -4.81
C ALA A 213 10.91 -23.84 -5.92
N PRO A 214 11.46 -24.72 -6.77
CA PRO A 214 10.68 -25.40 -7.78
C PRO A 214 9.86 -26.54 -7.14
N VAL A 215 8.55 -26.35 -6.99
CA VAL A 215 7.62 -27.31 -6.35
C VAL A 215 6.69 -27.94 -7.38
N SER A 216 6.27 -29.19 -7.20
CA SER A 216 5.24 -29.79 -8.07
C SER A 216 3.87 -29.23 -7.74
N VAL A 217 2.96 -29.21 -8.72
CA VAL A 217 1.56 -28.81 -8.47
C VAL A 217 0.90 -29.72 -7.42
N GLY A 218 1.28 -31.01 -7.38
CA GLY A 218 0.85 -31.94 -6.33
C GLY A 218 1.23 -31.46 -4.91
N HIS A 219 2.47 -30.98 -4.71
CA HIS A 219 2.87 -30.44 -3.40
C HIS A 219 2.09 -29.18 -3.02
N VAL A 220 1.74 -28.33 -4.00
CA VAL A 220 0.87 -27.16 -3.78
C VAL A 220 -0.51 -27.60 -3.31
N VAL A 221 -1.10 -28.61 -3.97
CA VAL A 221 -2.40 -29.16 -3.56
C VAL A 221 -2.33 -29.80 -2.17
N ASP A 222 -1.30 -30.58 -1.87
CA ASP A 222 -1.12 -31.20 -0.55
C ASP A 222 -1.00 -30.16 0.57
N ALA A 223 -0.31 -29.05 0.31
CA ALA A 223 -0.22 -27.93 1.24
C ALA A 223 -1.56 -27.20 1.42
N MET A 224 -2.33 -27.02 0.34
CA MET A 224 -3.70 -26.47 0.41
C MET A 224 -4.64 -27.39 1.19
N VAL A 225 -4.57 -28.70 0.96
CA VAL A 225 -5.38 -29.70 1.67
C VAL A 225 -5.07 -29.69 3.17
N ALA A 226 -3.80 -29.54 3.53
CA ALA A 226 -3.35 -29.50 4.93
C ALA A 226 -3.82 -28.26 5.70
N THR A 227 -4.12 -27.16 4.99
CA THR A 227 -4.45 -25.86 5.57
C THR A 227 -5.89 -25.43 5.36
N THR A 228 -6.61 -26.10 4.46
CA THR A 228 -8.06 -25.94 4.28
C THR A 228 -8.81 -26.70 5.39
N PRO A 229 -9.78 -26.07 6.08
CA PRO A 229 -10.62 -26.77 7.06
C PRO A 229 -11.32 -28.01 6.47
N ASN A 230 -11.52 -29.03 7.31
CA ASN A 230 -12.17 -30.27 6.89
C ASN A 230 -13.60 -29.97 6.37
N GLY A 231 -13.92 -30.40 5.15
CA GLY A 231 -15.21 -30.14 4.51
C GLY A 231 -15.25 -30.52 3.04
N SER A 232 -16.32 -30.11 2.34
CA SER A 232 -16.53 -30.38 0.90
C SER A 232 -15.38 -29.87 0.04
N VAL A 233 -14.87 -28.68 0.33
CA VAL A 233 -13.72 -28.05 -0.37
C VAL A 233 -12.44 -28.88 -0.24
N GLN A 234 -12.13 -29.38 0.96
CA GLN A 234 -10.94 -30.21 1.17
C GLN A 234 -11.08 -31.58 0.45
N ALA A 235 -12.28 -32.16 0.44
CA ALA A 235 -12.55 -33.39 -0.30
C ALA A 235 -12.45 -33.17 -1.82
N LEU A 236 -12.86 -32.00 -2.30
CA LEU A 236 -12.75 -31.60 -3.69
C LEU A 236 -11.29 -31.36 -4.08
N LEU A 237 -10.49 -30.70 -3.24
CA LEU A 237 -9.05 -30.53 -3.45
C LEU A 237 -8.30 -31.87 -3.54
N LYS A 238 -8.64 -32.83 -2.66
CA LYS A 238 -8.07 -34.20 -2.72
C LYS A 238 -8.41 -34.93 -4.03
N LYS A 239 -9.58 -34.63 -4.62
CA LYS A 239 -9.99 -35.17 -5.92
C LYS A 239 -9.36 -34.42 -7.10
N ALA A 240 -9.20 -33.11 -6.96
CA ALA A 240 -8.68 -32.18 -7.95
C ALA A 240 -7.14 -32.18 -8.03
N ALA A 241 -6.44 -32.96 -7.19
CA ALA A 241 -5.00 -33.10 -7.21
C ALA A 241 -4.53 -33.59 -8.60
N PRO A 242 -3.86 -32.73 -9.39
CA PRO A 242 -3.47 -33.11 -10.73
C PRO A 242 -2.34 -34.14 -10.68
N VAL A 243 -2.27 -35.00 -11.70
CA VAL A 243 -1.16 -35.95 -11.92
C VAL A 243 0.08 -35.23 -12.52
N ALA A 244 -0.02 -33.91 -12.74
CA ALA A 244 1.02 -33.11 -13.36
C ALA A 244 2.27 -33.01 -12.46
N SER A 245 3.37 -33.60 -12.94
CA SER A 245 4.68 -33.64 -12.29
C SER A 245 5.53 -32.39 -12.59
N ASN A 246 5.00 -31.45 -13.38
CA ASN A 246 5.68 -30.23 -13.74
C ASN A 246 5.94 -29.37 -12.50
N LYS A 247 7.16 -28.79 -12.45
CA LYS A 247 7.57 -27.91 -11.36
C LYS A 247 7.19 -26.47 -11.66
N VAL A 248 6.72 -25.78 -10.63
CA VAL A 248 6.30 -24.38 -10.65
C VAL A 248 7.10 -23.58 -9.62
N ILE A 249 7.28 -22.29 -9.91
CA ILE A 249 7.94 -21.35 -9.01
C ILE A 249 6.89 -20.33 -8.60
N LEU A 250 6.52 -20.32 -7.32
CA LEU A 250 5.36 -19.56 -6.82
C LEU A 250 5.64 -18.05 -6.69
N ASN A 251 6.90 -17.61 -6.75
CA ASN A 251 7.25 -16.18 -6.74
C ASN A 251 6.66 -15.38 -7.92
N GLN A 252 6.22 -16.07 -8.98
CA GLN A 252 5.54 -15.45 -10.13
C GLN A 252 4.05 -15.23 -9.88
N VAL A 253 3.48 -15.89 -8.87
CA VAL A 253 2.05 -15.86 -8.53
C VAL A 253 1.79 -15.10 -7.22
N LEU A 254 2.71 -15.21 -6.27
CA LEU A 254 2.62 -14.62 -4.93
C LEU A 254 3.78 -13.64 -4.69
N ASP A 255 3.47 -12.36 -4.53
CA ASP A 255 4.41 -11.36 -3.99
C ASP A 255 4.03 -11.02 -2.55
N LEU A 256 4.85 -11.49 -1.60
CA LEU A 256 4.68 -11.21 -0.17
C LEU A 256 5.40 -9.94 0.31
N GLY A 257 6.02 -9.18 -0.60
CA GLY A 257 6.72 -7.94 -0.29
C GLY A 257 7.74 -8.14 0.84
N ALA A 258 7.71 -7.27 1.85
CA ALA A 258 8.64 -7.30 2.97
C ALA A 258 8.53 -8.56 3.85
N ILE A 259 7.41 -9.30 3.81
CA ILE A 259 7.22 -10.53 4.58
C ILE A 259 8.06 -11.68 4.02
N SER A 260 8.38 -11.66 2.72
CA SER A 260 9.18 -12.71 2.06
C SER A 260 10.53 -12.99 2.77
N ASN A 261 11.15 -11.95 3.32
CA ASN A 261 12.44 -12.03 4.02
C ASN A 261 12.34 -12.50 5.48
N LEU A 262 11.13 -12.65 6.03
CA LEU A 262 10.94 -13.13 7.39
C LEU A 262 11.20 -14.64 7.48
N PRO A 263 11.66 -15.13 8.63
CA PRO A 263 11.85 -16.55 8.82
C PRO A 263 10.49 -17.27 8.89
N VAL A 264 10.45 -18.51 8.41
CA VAL A 264 9.21 -19.29 8.22
C VAL A 264 8.44 -19.51 9.54
N ASN A 265 9.13 -19.43 10.68
CA ASN A 265 8.58 -19.56 12.02
C ASN A 265 8.28 -18.21 12.72
N ALA A 266 8.45 -17.08 12.05
CA ALA A 266 8.09 -15.78 12.61
C ALA A 266 6.57 -15.67 12.79
N LEU A 267 6.15 -15.17 13.96
CA LEU A 267 4.79 -14.67 14.14
C LEU A 267 4.66 -13.37 13.33
N VAL A 268 3.91 -13.42 12.24
CA VAL A 268 3.62 -12.24 11.43
C VAL A 268 2.51 -11.46 12.12
N SER A 269 2.85 -10.30 12.71
CA SER A 269 1.88 -9.44 13.41
C SER A 269 0.84 -8.77 12.50
N GLY A 270 0.93 -8.96 11.17
CA GLY A 270 0.20 -8.22 10.13
C GLY A 270 -1.15 -8.80 9.68
N GLY A 271 -1.76 -9.67 10.49
CA GLY A 271 -3.06 -10.29 10.17
C GLY A 271 -2.97 -11.45 9.17
N THR A 272 -4.10 -12.09 8.89
CA THR A 272 -4.19 -13.22 7.96
C THR A 272 -4.11 -12.73 6.51
N LEU A 273 -3.42 -13.49 5.65
CA LEU A 273 -3.35 -13.23 4.21
C LEU A 273 -4.21 -14.26 3.45
N PRO A 274 -5.55 -14.15 3.50
CA PRO A 274 -6.41 -15.10 2.82
C PRO A 274 -6.30 -14.96 1.30
N ILE A 275 -6.01 -16.07 0.64
CA ILE A 275 -6.06 -16.26 -0.80
C ILE A 275 -7.16 -17.26 -1.15
N SER A 276 -7.80 -17.08 -2.31
CA SER A 276 -8.77 -18.04 -2.82
C SER A 276 -8.06 -19.35 -3.21
N VAL A 277 -8.63 -20.48 -2.78
CA VAL A 277 -8.13 -21.81 -3.15
C VAL A 277 -8.17 -21.99 -4.66
N GLY A 278 -9.29 -21.64 -5.29
CA GLY A 278 -9.48 -21.79 -6.73
C GLY A 278 -8.49 -20.97 -7.55
N GLU A 279 -8.21 -19.73 -7.12
CA GLU A 279 -7.26 -18.85 -7.83
C GLU A 279 -5.81 -19.34 -7.69
N LEU A 280 -5.40 -19.75 -6.49
CA LEU A 280 -4.06 -20.29 -6.24
C LEU A 280 -3.83 -21.59 -7.02
N LEU A 281 -4.82 -22.47 -7.03
CA LEU A 281 -4.77 -23.72 -7.78
C LEU A 281 -4.70 -23.45 -9.30
N GLY A 282 -5.60 -22.62 -9.82
CA GLY A 282 -5.63 -22.25 -11.24
C GLY A 282 -4.32 -21.60 -11.70
N ALA A 283 -3.78 -20.67 -10.92
CA ALA A 283 -2.52 -20.01 -11.23
C ALA A 283 -1.30 -20.94 -11.14
N SER A 284 -1.29 -21.88 -10.17
CA SER A 284 -0.24 -22.89 -10.07
C SER A 284 -0.24 -23.80 -11.29
N VAL A 285 -1.42 -24.14 -11.81
CA VAL A 285 -1.53 -25.02 -12.97
C VAL A 285 -1.22 -24.27 -14.27
N ALA A 286 -1.65 -23.01 -14.39
CA ALA A 286 -1.24 -22.10 -15.45
C ALA A 286 0.28 -21.90 -15.51
N LEU A 287 0.98 -21.87 -14.36
CA LEU A 287 2.44 -21.84 -14.32
C LEU A 287 3.09 -23.17 -14.75
N ALA A 288 2.41 -24.29 -14.53
CA ALA A 288 2.90 -25.63 -14.85
C ALA A 288 2.76 -25.94 -16.34
N ASP A 289 1.81 -25.30 -17.00
CA ASP A 289 1.59 -25.38 -18.44
C ASP A 289 2.54 -24.43 -19.18
N LYS A 290 3.43 -25.01 -20.00
CA LYS A 290 4.51 -24.27 -20.67
C LYS A 290 4.08 -23.65 -22.00
N ASP A 291 2.99 -24.15 -22.57
CA ASP A 291 2.58 -23.82 -23.95
C ASP A 291 1.42 -22.82 -24.00
N HIS A 292 1.05 -22.24 -22.85
CA HIS A 292 0.09 -21.13 -22.68
C HIS A 292 -1.32 -21.38 -23.20
N GLN A 293 -1.65 -22.55 -23.74
CA GLN A 293 -2.91 -22.82 -24.43
C GLN A 293 -3.67 -23.97 -23.76
N VAL A 294 -4.65 -23.60 -22.92
CA VAL A 294 -5.66 -24.56 -22.47
C VAL A 294 -6.72 -24.65 -23.57
N ALA A 295 -6.66 -25.71 -24.37
CA ALA A 295 -7.68 -26.01 -25.38
C ALA A 295 -8.89 -26.69 -24.72
N VAL A 296 -10.05 -26.06 -24.77
CA VAL A 296 -11.33 -26.61 -24.32
C VAL A 296 -12.24 -26.84 -25.53
N ASN A 297 -12.67 -28.09 -25.72
CA ASN A 297 -13.63 -28.43 -26.76
C ASN A 297 -15.05 -28.03 -26.32
N LEU A 298 -15.47 -26.80 -26.65
CA LEU A 298 -16.81 -26.31 -26.32
C LEU A 298 -17.92 -26.94 -27.16
N GLY A 299 -17.63 -27.46 -28.36
CA GLY A 299 -18.62 -28.14 -29.19
C GLY A 299 -19.23 -29.36 -28.50
N ALA A 300 -18.43 -30.10 -27.72
CA ALA A 300 -18.92 -31.19 -26.88
C ALA A 300 -19.63 -30.71 -25.60
N PHE A 301 -19.30 -29.52 -25.08
CA PHE A 301 -19.86 -28.99 -23.84
C PHE A 301 -21.23 -28.31 -24.05
N LEU A 302 -21.37 -27.52 -25.11
CA LEU A 302 -22.60 -26.78 -25.43
C LEU A 302 -23.60 -27.61 -26.24
N GLY A 303 -23.23 -28.82 -26.66
CA GLY A 303 -24.09 -29.70 -27.46
C GLY A 303 -24.35 -29.18 -28.88
N ASP A 304 -23.55 -28.20 -29.33
CA ASP A 304 -23.65 -27.56 -30.63
C ASP A 304 -22.32 -27.69 -31.37
N SER A 305 -22.31 -28.55 -32.39
CA SER A 305 -21.14 -28.85 -33.23
C SER A 305 -20.71 -27.69 -34.13
N SER A 306 -21.45 -26.57 -34.16
CA SER A 306 -21.09 -25.37 -34.93
C SER A 306 -20.05 -24.48 -34.24
N ILE A 307 -19.76 -24.72 -32.97
CA ILE A 307 -18.77 -24.01 -32.16
C ILE A 307 -17.52 -24.89 -32.05
N ALA A 308 -16.41 -24.47 -32.66
CA ALA A 308 -15.15 -25.22 -32.58
C ALA A 308 -14.31 -24.80 -31.35
N ASP A 309 -13.19 -25.48 -31.15
CA ASP A 309 -12.35 -25.43 -29.95
C ASP A 309 -11.97 -24.00 -29.51
N VAL A 310 -12.13 -23.70 -28.21
CA VAL A 310 -11.62 -22.46 -27.62
C VAL A 310 -10.26 -22.72 -27.00
N SER A 311 -9.33 -21.82 -27.30
CA SER A 311 -8.02 -21.82 -26.68
C SER A 311 -7.93 -20.65 -25.72
N LEU A 312 -7.80 -20.93 -24.42
CA LEU A 312 -7.44 -19.87 -23.48
C LEU A 312 -5.92 -19.64 -23.57
N ASP A 313 -5.51 -18.45 -24.01
CA ASP A 313 -4.10 -18.04 -24.09
C ASP A 313 -3.74 -17.12 -22.93
N LEU A 314 -3.17 -17.68 -21.87
CA LEU A 314 -2.80 -16.92 -20.67
C LEU A 314 -1.58 -16.03 -20.97
N GLY A 315 -1.82 -14.81 -21.47
CA GLY A 315 -0.79 -13.88 -21.94
C GLY A 315 0.38 -13.64 -20.98
N GLU A 316 0.14 -13.04 -19.80
CA GLU A 316 1.15 -12.90 -18.74
C GLU A 316 0.86 -13.86 -17.57
N LYS A 317 1.91 -14.31 -16.88
CA LYS A 317 1.79 -15.21 -15.73
C LYS A 317 0.90 -14.57 -14.65
N PRO A 318 -0.14 -15.28 -14.16
CA PRO A 318 -1.13 -14.67 -13.29
C PRO A 318 -0.51 -14.27 -11.95
N ARG A 319 -0.53 -12.98 -11.60
CA ARG A 319 -0.26 -12.52 -10.22
C ARG A 319 -1.56 -12.54 -9.43
N VAL A 320 -1.74 -13.60 -8.64
CA VAL A 320 -2.96 -13.79 -7.83
C VAL A 320 -2.94 -12.91 -6.59
N LEU A 321 -1.76 -12.63 -6.03
CA LEU A 321 -1.62 -11.82 -4.83
C LEU A 321 -0.41 -10.90 -4.91
N ASP A 322 -0.66 -9.59 -4.80
CA ASP A 322 0.36 -8.57 -4.55
C ASP A 322 0.10 -7.98 -3.16
N TYR A 323 1.01 -8.28 -2.22
CA TYR A 323 1.00 -7.72 -0.89
C TYR A 323 2.10 -6.68 -0.71
N LYS A 324 1.69 -5.47 -0.34
CA LYS A 324 2.60 -4.43 0.13
C LYS A 324 2.31 -4.17 1.60
N GLY A 325 3.17 -4.72 2.46
CA GLY A 325 3.13 -4.47 3.91
C GLY A 325 3.82 -3.16 4.27
N LYS A 326 3.24 -2.44 5.25
CA LYS A 326 3.75 -1.16 5.76
C LYS A 326 4.09 -0.17 4.64
N ALA A 327 3.20 -0.05 3.67
CA ALA A 327 3.40 0.81 2.52
C ALA A 327 3.02 2.26 2.85
N ASP A 328 3.89 3.19 2.47
CA ASP A 328 3.64 4.63 2.58
C ASP A 328 2.71 5.12 1.46
N LYS A 329 2.18 6.34 1.62
CA LYS A 329 1.45 7.05 0.55
C LYS A 329 2.22 7.05 -0.77
N GLY A 330 1.53 6.70 -1.85
CA GLY A 330 2.09 6.60 -3.20
C GLY A 330 2.52 5.19 -3.62
N ALA A 331 2.55 4.20 -2.71
CA ALA A 331 2.80 2.81 -3.07
C ALA A 331 1.73 2.27 -4.03
N LYS A 332 2.17 1.42 -4.96
CA LYS A 332 1.33 0.84 -6.02
C LYS A 332 1.31 -0.67 -5.94
N VAL A 333 0.15 -1.24 -6.21
CA VAL A 333 -0.08 -2.67 -6.43
C VAL A 333 -0.81 -2.83 -7.76
N SER A 334 -0.50 -3.89 -8.51
CA SER A 334 -1.03 -4.09 -9.86
C SER A 334 -1.37 -5.56 -10.10
N THR A 335 -2.43 -5.81 -10.86
CA THR A 335 -2.77 -7.15 -11.38
C THR A 335 -2.26 -7.31 -12.82
N SER A 336 -2.12 -8.55 -13.29
CA SER A 336 -1.71 -8.90 -14.66
C SER A 336 -2.88 -8.93 -15.65
N GLN A 337 -2.59 -8.75 -16.94
CA GLN A 337 -3.56 -8.88 -18.05
C GLN A 337 -3.86 -10.36 -18.33
N LEU A 338 -5.11 -10.64 -18.71
CA LEU A 338 -5.50 -11.95 -19.25
C LEU A 338 -5.96 -11.76 -20.69
N VAL A 339 -5.47 -12.58 -21.61
CA VAL A 339 -5.97 -12.64 -22.99
C VAL A 339 -6.78 -13.92 -23.15
N LEU A 340 -7.88 -13.87 -23.89
CA LEU A 340 -8.74 -15.01 -24.18
C LEU A 340 -8.93 -15.09 -25.70
N ASN A 341 -8.50 -16.20 -26.30
CA ASN A 341 -8.55 -16.41 -27.74
C ASN A 341 -9.58 -17.50 -28.11
N VAL A 342 -10.83 -17.09 -28.31
CA VAL A 342 -11.90 -17.98 -28.75
C VAL A 342 -11.76 -18.25 -30.25
N GLY A 343 -11.25 -19.44 -30.58
CA GLY A 343 -11.19 -19.97 -31.94
C GLY A 343 -12.57 -20.44 -32.41
N ALA A 344 -13.04 -19.89 -33.52
CA ALA A 344 -14.16 -20.40 -34.32
C ALA A 344 -15.57 -20.34 -33.72
N LEU A 345 -16.15 -19.14 -33.79
CA LEU A 345 -17.59 -18.96 -34.03
C LEU A 345 -17.83 -19.07 -35.56
N GLY A 346 -17.66 -20.26 -36.12
CA GLY A 346 -17.61 -20.46 -37.58
C GLY A 346 -16.32 -19.93 -38.23
N LEU A 347 -16.42 -19.06 -39.24
CA LEU A 347 -15.27 -18.44 -39.94
C LEU A 347 -14.62 -17.27 -39.15
N LEU A 348 -15.11 -16.91 -37.97
CA LEU A 348 -14.65 -15.77 -37.18
C LEU A 348 -13.96 -16.24 -35.90
N GLY A 349 -12.78 -15.69 -35.62
CA GLY A 349 -12.10 -15.80 -34.32
C GLY A 349 -12.39 -14.57 -33.46
N LEU A 350 -12.54 -14.79 -32.16
CA LEU A 350 -12.76 -13.74 -31.17
C LEU A 350 -11.57 -13.69 -30.21
N ASP A 351 -10.97 -12.52 -30.07
CA ASP A 351 -9.89 -12.21 -29.14
C ASP A 351 -10.46 -11.25 -28.08
N VAL A 352 -10.29 -11.58 -26.81
CA VAL A 352 -10.71 -10.75 -25.69
C VAL A 352 -9.50 -10.51 -24.80
N SER A 353 -8.97 -9.29 -24.81
CA SER A 353 -7.90 -8.87 -23.91
C SER A 353 -8.52 -8.14 -22.72
N LEU A 354 -8.38 -8.72 -21.53
CA LEU A 354 -8.71 -8.09 -20.26
C LEU A 354 -7.63 -7.07 -19.86
N ALA A 355 -8.07 -5.98 -19.27
CA ALA A 355 -7.21 -4.87 -18.88
C ALA A 355 -6.60 -5.03 -17.48
N ASN A 356 -5.45 -4.39 -17.27
CA ASN A 356 -4.84 -4.28 -15.94
C ASN A 356 -5.64 -3.36 -15.02
N ALA A 357 -5.59 -3.66 -13.73
CA ALA A 357 -5.94 -2.71 -12.69
C ALA A 357 -4.68 -2.38 -11.87
N THR A 358 -4.45 -1.09 -11.65
CA THR A 358 -3.41 -0.58 -10.75
C THR A 358 -4.06 0.22 -9.65
N VAL A 359 -3.70 -0.07 -8.41
CA VAL A 359 -4.18 0.66 -7.24
C VAL A 359 -3.02 1.32 -6.52
N GLN A 360 -3.19 2.59 -6.18
CA GLN A 360 -2.21 3.41 -5.49
C GLN A 360 -2.78 3.94 -4.17
N ILE A 361 -1.97 3.99 -3.10
CA ILE A 361 -2.34 4.74 -1.90
C ILE A 361 -2.36 6.23 -2.23
N ASP A 362 -3.55 6.82 -2.28
CA ASP A 362 -3.75 8.26 -2.48
C ASP A 362 -3.60 9.01 -1.16
N ASP A 363 -4.12 8.46 -0.06
CA ASP A 363 -4.01 9.09 1.26
C ASP A 363 -4.18 8.09 2.41
N ILE A 364 -3.56 8.39 3.55
CA ILE A 364 -3.80 7.70 4.82
C ILE A 364 -4.11 8.77 5.85
N LYS A 365 -5.37 8.83 6.29
CA LYS A 365 -5.85 9.80 7.27
C LYS A 365 -5.93 9.16 8.64
N CYS A 366 -5.15 9.65 9.57
CA CYS A 366 -5.19 9.19 10.96
C CYS A 366 -6.07 10.11 11.79
N LYS A 367 -6.98 9.53 12.56
CA LYS A 367 -7.83 10.22 13.52
C LYS A 367 -7.18 10.18 14.91
N ALA A 368 -7.58 11.12 15.77
CA ALA A 368 -7.08 11.24 17.14
C ALA A 368 -7.41 10.03 18.03
N ASP A 369 -8.37 9.19 17.66
CA ASP A 369 -8.71 7.93 18.34
C ASP A 369 -7.76 6.76 17.99
N GLY A 370 -6.71 7.04 17.22
CA GLY A 370 -5.76 6.03 16.73
C GLY A 370 -6.26 5.24 15.51
N SER A 371 -7.46 5.52 15.00
CA SER A 371 -7.97 4.87 13.80
C SER A 371 -7.47 5.53 12.51
N GLY A 372 -7.16 4.71 11.51
CA GLY A 372 -6.77 5.17 10.18
C GLY A 372 -7.86 4.93 9.15
N GLU A 373 -8.01 5.87 8.22
CA GLU A 373 -8.81 5.74 6.99
C GLU A 373 -7.85 5.76 5.79
N VAL A 374 -7.95 4.76 4.92
CA VAL A 374 -7.08 4.65 3.74
C VAL A 374 -7.88 4.97 2.49
N ILE A 375 -7.37 5.91 1.70
CA ILE A 375 -7.94 6.30 0.41
C ILE A 375 -7.02 5.73 -0.66
N LEU A 376 -7.56 4.83 -1.47
CA LEU A 376 -6.88 4.24 -2.61
C LEU A 376 -7.39 4.86 -3.90
N LYS A 377 -6.49 5.16 -4.83
CA LYS A 377 -6.83 5.51 -6.21
C LYS A 377 -6.64 4.27 -7.06
N ALA A 378 -7.75 3.71 -7.53
CA ALA A 378 -7.74 2.60 -8.47
C ALA A 378 -7.85 3.16 -9.89
N THR A 379 -6.93 2.77 -10.76
CA THR A 379 -6.91 3.08 -12.19
C THR A 379 -7.01 1.76 -12.94
N THR A 380 -8.01 1.64 -13.80
CA THR A 380 -8.17 0.46 -14.66
C THR A 380 -7.89 0.81 -16.10
N GLU A 381 -7.31 -0.12 -16.86
CA GLU A 381 -7.15 0.00 -18.31
C GLU A 381 -8.43 -0.42 -19.04
N ALA A 382 -8.56 -0.08 -20.33
CA ALA A 382 -9.67 -0.52 -21.16
C ALA A 382 -9.40 -1.93 -21.70
N ALA A 383 -10.29 -2.89 -21.39
CA ALA A 383 -10.29 -4.19 -22.06
C ALA A 383 -10.58 -4.00 -23.56
N SER A 384 -10.10 -4.91 -24.42
CA SER A 384 -10.37 -4.86 -25.85
C SER A 384 -10.92 -6.17 -26.38
N LEU A 385 -11.85 -6.08 -27.32
CA LEU A 385 -12.42 -7.21 -28.03
C LEU A 385 -12.06 -7.11 -29.51
N GLY A 386 -11.29 -8.07 -30.01
CA GLY A 386 -10.85 -8.21 -31.38
C GLY A 386 -11.66 -9.27 -32.12
N LEU A 387 -12.17 -8.95 -33.31
CA LEU A 387 -12.69 -9.95 -34.24
C LEU A 387 -11.67 -10.21 -35.33
N LYS A 388 -11.27 -11.48 -35.49
CA LYS A 388 -10.33 -11.98 -36.50
C LYS A 388 -11.11 -12.73 -37.56
N ALA A 389 -11.20 -12.17 -38.77
CA ALA A 389 -11.73 -12.88 -39.94
C ALA A 389 -10.58 -13.24 -40.90
N PRO A 390 -10.64 -14.37 -41.64
CA PRO A 390 -9.58 -14.86 -42.53
C PRO A 390 -9.10 -13.86 -43.60
N LEU A 391 -9.90 -12.83 -43.92
CA LEU A 391 -9.68 -11.90 -45.02
C LEU A 391 -9.94 -10.42 -44.67
N LEU A 392 -10.20 -10.08 -43.39
CA LEU A 392 -10.45 -8.69 -42.96
C LEU A 392 -9.42 -8.24 -41.92
N PRO A 393 -9.09 -6.93 -41.87
CA PRO A 393 -8.29 -6.36 -40.80
C PRO A 393 -8.97 -6.59 -39.44
N ARG A 394 -8.17 -6.80 -38.39
CA ARG A 394 -8.68 -7.00 -37.03
C ARG A 394 -9.52 -5.81 -36.60
N ILE A 395 -10.77 -6.06 -36.21
CA ILE A 395 -11.65 -5.02 -35.68
C ILE A 395 -11.54 -5.06 -34.17
N GLY A 396 -10.88 -4.05 -33.59
CA GLY A 396 -10.77 -3.89 -32.13
C GLY A 396 -11.83 -2.94 -31.59
N VAL A 397 -12.56 -3.37 -30.56
CA VAL A 397 -13.50 -2.56 -29.78
C VAL A 397 -12.93 -2.39 -28.38
N LYS A 398 -12.81 -1.14 -27.90
CA LYS A 398 -12.44 -0.87 -26.50
C LYS A 398 -13.69 -0.96 -25.61
N LEU A 399 -13.60 -1.75 -24.55
CA LEU A 399 -14.68 -2.08 -23.62
C LEU A 399 -14.58 -1.30 -22.28
N GLY A 400 -13.74 -0.26 -22.18
CA GLY A 400 -13.57 0.50 -20.94
C GLY A 400 -13.11 1.94 -21.15
N ASN A 401 -13.29 2.77 -20.10
CA ASN A 401 -13.11 4.22 -20.14
C ASN A 401 -11.80 4.73 -19.49
N ASN A 402 -10.85 3.84 -19.13
CA ASN A 402 -9.65 4.21 -18.38
C ASN A 402 -9.94 5.04 -17.11
N GLU A 403 -11.01 4.70 -16.40
CA GLU A 403 -11.47 5.48 -15.26
C GLU A 403 -10.57 5.30 -14.03
N SER A 404 -10.39 6.40 -13.30
CA SER A 404 -9.77 6.41 -11.99
C SER A 404 -10.83 6.64 -10.91
N LYS A 405 -10.96 5.70 -9.98
CA LYS A 405 -11.93 5.78 -8.87
C LYS A 405 -11.21 5.84 -7.53
N LYS A 406 -11.69 6.68 -6.62
CA LYS A 406 -11.23 6.67 -5.22
C LYS A 406 -12.04 5.65 -4.41
N LEU A 407 -11.35 4.75 -3.73
CA LEU A 407 -11.90 3.78 -2.81
C LEU A 407 -11.46 4.14 -1.39
N THR A 408 -12.43 4.42 -0.53
CA THR A 408 -12.17 4.74 0.88
C THR A 408 -12.39 3.50 1.74
N PHE A 409 -11.41 3.14 2.56
CA PHE A 409 -11.50 2.07 3.55
C PHE A 409 -11.55 2.66 4.95
N THR A 410 -12.65 2.41 5.65
CA THR A 410 -12.88 2.86 7.02
C THR A 410 -12.40 1.82 8.05
N LYS A 411 -12.35 2.20 9.33
CA LYS A 411 -12.01 1.28 10.43
C LYS A 411 -12.84 -0.01 10.42
N THR A 412 -14.13 0.08 10.11
CA THR A 412 -15.03 -1.08 10.01
C THR A 412 -14.71 -1.96 8.81
N ASP A 413 -14.34 -1.36 7.67
CA ASP A 413 -13.95 -2.12 6.47
C ASP A 413 -12.64 -2.89 6.70
N ILE A 414 -11.67 -2.26 7.38
CA ILE A 414 -10.37 -2.85 7.70
C ILE A 414 -10.54 -3.98 8.73
N ALA A 415 -11.33 -3.75 9.78
CA ALA A 415 -11.59 -4.79 10.79
C ALA A 415 -12.35 -5.99 10.21
N ALA A 416 -13.30 -5.75 9.29
CA ALA A 416 -14.05 -6.80 8.61
C ALA A 416 -13.28 -7.48 7.47
N GLN A 417 -12.08 -7.00 7.13
CA GLN A 417 -11.28 -7.50 6.01
C GLN A 417 -12.08 -7.50 4.68
N THR A 418 -12.88 -6.45 4.47
CA THR A 418 -13.79 -6.33 3.33
C THR A 418 -13.03 -6.11 2.02
N TYR A 419 -13.34 -6.90 1.00
CA TYR A 419 -12.87 -6.67 -0.36
C TYR A 419 -13.78 -5.65 -1.04
N LYS A 420 -13.20 -4.62 -1.65
CA LYS A 420 -13.96 -3.67 -2.49
C LYS A 420 -13.60 -3.92 -3.96
N PRO A 421 -14.60 -4.14 -4.83
CA PRO A 421 -14.33 -4.40 -6.24
C PRO A 421 -13.89 -3.13 -6.94
N VAL A 422 -12.81 -3.24 -7.70
CA VAL A 422 -12.34 -2.30 -8.70
C VAL A 422 -12.91 -2.75 -10.03
N ARG A 423 -13.94 -2.05 -10.51
CA ARG A 423 -14.58 -2.32 -11.79
C ARG A 423 -14.21 -1.22 -12.78
N SER A 424 -13.66 -1.61 -13.92
CA SER A 424 -13.87 -0.83 -15.14
C SER A 424 -15.35 -1.02 -15.47
N GLY A 425 -16.17 0.02 -15.36
CA GLY A 425 -17.52 -0.08 -15.92
C GLY A 425 -17.41 -0.52 -17.38
N LEU A 426 -18.26 -1.45 -17.82
CA LEU A 426 -18.46 -1.77 -19.24
C LEU A 426 -19.07 -0.54 -19.90
N GLY A 427 -18.22 0.43 -20.21
CA GLY A 427 -18.56 1.68 -20.87
C GLY A 427 -18.15 1.57 -22.33
N LEU A 428 -19.06 1.15 -23.18
CA LEU A 428 -18.84 1.19 -24.63
C LEU A 428 -18.82 2.65 -25.09
N GLN A 429 -17.70 3.12 -25.65
CA GLN A 429 -17.64 4.38 -26.39
C GLN A 429 -18.35 4.23 -27.74
N LEU A 430 -19.69 4.15 -27.70
CA LEU A 430 -20.60 3.99 -28.85
C LEU A 430 -20.51 5.12 -29.88
N GLY A 431 -19.86 6.23 -29.54
CA GLY A 431 -19.68 7.40 -30.42
C GLY A 431 -18.63 7.21 -31.52
N SER A 432 -17.75 6.20 -31.42
CA SER A 432 -16.65 5.98 -32.37
C SER A 432 -16.84 4.77 -33.30
N LEU A 433 -17.94 4.03 -33.12
CA LEU A 433 -18.17 2.78 -33.83
C LEU A 433 -18.93 2.99 -35.14
N SER A 434 -18.43 2.38 -36.21
CA SER A 434 -19.10 2.33 -37.51
C SER A 434 -20.42 1.55 -37.40
N ILE A 435 -21.35 1.79 -38.34
CA ILE A 435 -22.66 1.12 -38.38
C ILE A 435 -22.51 -0.42 -38.43
N ALA A 436 -21.44 -0.92 -39.09
CA ALA A 436 -21.11 -2.35 -39.13
C ALA A 436 -20.69 -2.91 -37.77
N GLN A 437 -19.99 -2.12 -36.95
CA GLN A 437 -19.63 -2.53 -35.58
C GLN A 437 -20.86 -2.56 -34.66
N LYS A 438 -21.88 -1.70 -34.92
CA LYS A 438 -23.16 -1.65 -34.19
C LYS A 438 -24.06 -2.88 -34.41
N LEU A 439 -23.92 -3.57 -35.54
CA LEU A 439 -24.69 -4.79 -35.85
C LEU A 439 -24.15 -6.06 -35.16
N LEU A 440 -22.91 -6.05 -34.68
CA LEU A 440 -22.28 -7.18 -34.00
C LEU A 440 -22.54 -7.20 -32.48
N PHE A 441 -23.26 -6.21 -31.95
CA PHE A 441 -23.52 -6.07 -30.50
C PHE A 441 -24.40 -7.18 -29.94
N ASN A 442 -25.58 -7.40 -30.52
CA ASN A 442 -26.53 -8.40 -30.00
C ASN A 442 -25.96 -9.82 -29.94
N PRO A 443 -25.22 -10.33 -30.94
CA PRO A 443 -24.63 -11.66 -30.84
C PRO A 443 -23.43 -11.71 -29.88
N VAL A 444 -22.64 -10.63 -29.73
CA VAL A 444 -21.49 -10.61 -28.82
C VAL A 444 -21.92 -10.44 -27.36
N ASP A 445 -22.90 -9.58 -27.06
CA ASP A 445 -23.45 -9.43 -25.70
C ASP A 445 -24.17 -10.71 -25.28
N ALA A 446 -24.98 -11.32 -26.14
CA ALA A 446 -25.61 -12.62 -25.85
C ALA A 446 -24.58 -13.75 -25.68
N LEU A 447 -23.45 -13.70 -26.39
CA LEU A 447 -22.34 -14.64 -26.22
C LEU A 447 -21.60 -14.39 -24.90
N LEU A 448 -21.29 -13.15 -24.54
CA LEU A 448 -20.63 -12.82 -23.26
C LEU A 448 -21.52 -13.18 -22.06
N GLU A 449 -22.83 -12.95 -22.18
CA GLU A 449 -23.84 -13.30 -21.16
C GLU A 449 -24.06 -14.82 -21.08
N SER A 450 -24.11 -15.54 -22.20
CA SER A 450 -24.20 -17.01 -22.21
C SER A 450 -22.91 -17.72 -21.79
N LEU A 451 -21.75 -17.09 -22.01
CA LEU A 451 -20.46 -17.53 -21.49
C LEU A 451 -20.22 -17.11 -20.02
N GLY A 452 -21.11 -16.30 -19.45
CA GLY A 452 -21.03 -15.80 -18.07
C GLY A 452 -19.82 -14.91 -17.80
N LEU A 453 -19.20 -14.33 -18.83
CA LEU A 453 -17.91 -13.65 -18.76
C LEU A 453 -18.05 -12.23 -18.17
N HIS A 454 -17.79 -12.07 -16.87
CA HIS A 454 -17.59 -10.75 -16.27
C HIS A 454 -16.13 -10.31 -16.43
N VAL A 455 -15.91 -9.26 -17.24
CA VAL A 455 -14.60 -8.75 -17.67
C VAL A 455 -14.04 -7.74 -16.66
N ALA A 456 -12.82 -7.98 -16.17
CA ALA A 456 -11.98 -7.05 -15.40
C ALA A 456 -12.53 -6.62 -14.02
N GLU A 457 -12.69 -7.57 -13.11
CA GLU A 457 -12.87 -7.28 -11.68
C GLU A 457 -11.54 -7.53 -10.94
N ALA A 458 -10.98 -6.50 -10.30
CA ALA A 458 -9.91 -6.69 -9.33
C ALA A 458 -10.44 -6.40 -7.94
N ASP A 459 -10.07 -7.22 -6.96
CA ASP A 459 -10.50 -7.03 -5.58
C ASP A 459 -9.34 -6.46 -4.78
N VAL A 460 -9.58 -5.33 -4.09
CA VAL A 460 -8.57 -4.72 -3.23
C VAL A 460 -9.05 -4.75 -1.79
N LYS A 461 -8.10 -5.05 -0.90
CA LYS A 461 -8.31 -5.06 0.54
C LYS A 461 -7.17 -4.32 1.23
N VAL A 462 -7.52 -3.55 2.26
CA VAL A 462 -6.55 -3.00 3.22
C VAL A 462 -6.57 -3.89 4.46
N THR A 463 -5.45 -4.56 4.75
CA THR A 463 -5.38 -5.52 5.87
C THR A 463 -5.08 -4.85 7.19
N GLU A 464 -4.26 -3.79 7.17
CA GLU A 464 -3.77 -3.11 8.36
C GLU A 464 -3.50 -1.65 8.04
N VAL A 465 -3.68 -0.79 9.04
CA VAL A 465 -3.27 0.61 8.99
C VAL A 465 -2.54 0.93 10.28
N ASP A 466 -1.28 1.29 10.15
CA ASP A 466 -0.47 1.78 11.26
C ASP A 466 -0.30 3.28 11.12
N CYS A 467 -0.92 3.99 12.05
CA CYS A 467 -0.87 5.43 12.08
C CYS A 467 0.45 5.97 12.67
N GLY A 468 1.29 5.13 13.28
CA GLY A 468 2.54 5.55 13.92
C GLY A 468 2.35 6.63 15.01
N SER A 469 3.41 6.88 15.77
CA SER A 469 3.49 8.06 16.64
C SER A 469 4.15 9.23 15.90
N ALA A 470 3.68 10.43 16.19
CA ALA A 470 4.40 11.64 15.81
C ALA A 470 5.68 11.72 16.66
N GLY A 471 6.82 11.98 16.00
CA GLY A 471 8.11 12.13 16.66
C GLY A 471 8.84 13.38 16.18
N LEU A 472 9.68 13.94 17.04
CA LEU A 472 10.59 15.00 16.65
C LEU A 472 11.71 14.42 15.78
N VAL A 473 12.09 15.17 14.76
CA VAL A 473 13.13 14.79 13.80
C VAL A 473 14.07 15.97 13.57
N HIS A 474 15.27 15.67 13.07
CA HIS A 474 16.29 16.68 12.77
C HIS A 474 16.40 16.93 11.27
#